data_AF-C9RLP3-F1
#
_entry.id   AF-C9RLP3-F1
#
_cell.length_a   1.000
_cell.length_b   1.000
_cell.length_c   1.000
_cell.angle_alpha   90.00
_cell.angle_beta   90.00
_cell.angle_gamma   90.00
#
_symmetry.space_group_name_H-M   'P 1'
#
loop_
_entity.id
_entity.type
_entity.pdbx_description
1 polymer ?
#
loop_
_entity_poly.entity_id
_entity_poly.type
_entity_poly.pdbx_seq_one_letter_code
_entity_poly.pdbx_strand_id
1 'polypeptide(L)'
;MRVNYMFWILLVGILHSSCTDYVAQVEDKIEEQEQNSTVDQSSSSGGAYSSSSSVVKSSDSVSRSSESSSGINSFEGILTDSRDGQIYKTVKIGDQIWMAENLNYETADSYCYKDSTSNCSKYGRLYIWAAAKSVCPADWHLPSETEWETLFNSVGGQLTAGKVLKSKSDWAGNGDGSDSFSFSSLPAGYRNSDGYYRNEGNLTYFWSSTDYDSDNAYDVYLFYGYDFASLNYHNKVFWYSVRCLKDDKSEQTQKSSSSAKSSSSSVAKSSSSVKASSSSKVVGTCGPDNFTVNEEYQISWKFTRNGSLSATELLSASFYWTFEGGTPDSASVLGIGGLSQKVTYATTGDYGASLVIDVAGDTYRVTCSPVHVPIQTVESSPSVKSSSSSENVAMGSMTDSRDGQKYKTVKIGTQTWMAENLNYETENSYCYNDTASYCDKYGRLYEWSAAMDSAGTWSMNGKGCGYNKTCSPTYPVRGVCPQGWRLLT
;
A
#
# COMPACT_ATOMS: atom_id res chain seq x y z
N MET A 1 13.77 51.81 -51.85
CA MET A 1 15.13 51.82 -52.43
C MET A 1 15.95 50.71 -51.80
N ARG A 2 16.77 49.97 -52.57
CA ARG A 2 17.79 48.97 -52.16
C ARG A 2 17.26 47.81 -51.28
N VAL A 3 17.15 46.54 -51.69
CA VAL A 3 17.87 45.66 -52.67
C VAL A 3 19.23 45.16 -52.16
N ASN A 4 19.25 43.91 -51.68
CA ASN A 4 20.17 42.78 -51.98
C ASN A 4 20.11 41.72 -50.86
N TYR A 5 20.37 40.42 -51.01
CA TYR A 5 20.34 39.40 -52.07
C TYR A 5 21.07 38.16 -51.46
N MET A 6 20.64 36.93 -51.80
CA MET A 6 21.37 35.63 -51.68
C MET A 6 21.33 34.87 -50.33
N PHE A 7 21.26 33.52 -50.25
CA PHE A 7 21.17 32.45 -51.28
C PHE A 7 20.46 31.16 -50.74
N TRP A 8 20.36 30.11 -51.57
CA TRP A 8 19.52 28.90 -51.39
C TRP A 8 20.28 27.62 -50.91
N ILE A 9 19.49 26.61 -50.45
CA ILE A 9 19.69 25.12 -50.55
C ILE A 9 20.38 24.29 -49.40
N LEU A 10 19.62 23.28 -48.92
CA LEU A 10 19.92 21.90 -48.39
C LEU A 10 21.14 21.66 -47.46
N LEU A 11 21.07 20.95 -46.31
CA LEU A 11 20.59 19.58 -46.05
C LEU A 11 20.57 19.27 -44.52
N VAL A 12 19.63 18.41 -44.08
CA VAL A 12 19.66 17.49 -42.90
C VAL A 12 20.32 17.95 -41.59
N GLY A 13 19.51 18.15 -40.55
CA GLY A 13 19.96 18.35 -39.17
C GLY A 13 18.86 18.18 -38.11
N ILE A 14 18.72 16.94 -37.60
CA ILE A 14 18.33 16.56 -36.22
C ILE A 14 17.36 17.51 -35.49
N LEU A 15 16.07 17.15 -35.43
CA LEU A 15 15.14 17.70 -34.43
C LEU A 15 15.13 16.81 -33.19
N HIS A 16 15.59 17.37 -32.08
CA HIS A 16 15.29 16.95 -30.71
C HIS A 16 14.43 18.03 -30.05
N SER A 17 13.67 17.64 -29.02
CA SER A 17 12.97 18.54 -28.08
C SER A 17 11.72 19.28 -28.58
N SER A 18 10.54 18.68 -28.34
CA SER A 18 9.28 19.42 -28.12
C SER A 18 8.22 18.52 -27.46
N CYS A 19 8.12 18.52 -26.13
CA CYS A 19 6.98 17.96 -25.37
C CYS A 19 6.92 18.49 -23.93
N THR A 20 6.47 19.74 -23.77
CA THR A 20 5.86 20.30 -22.55
C THR A 20 4.79 21.31 -22.97
N ASP A 21 3.87 21.62 -22.06
CA ASP A 21 2.78 22.61 -22.17
C ASP A 21 1.51 22.17 -22.94
N TYR A 22 0.69 21.33 -22.29
CA TYR A 22 -0.73 21.17 -22.62
C TYR A 22 -1.63 21.13 -21.36
N VAL A 23 -1.49 22.13 -20.48
CA VAL A 23 -2.43 22.37 -19.35
C VAL A 23 -2.66 23.87 -19.20
N ALA A 24 -3.45 24.48 -20.10
CA ALA A 24 -3.92 25.87 -19.98
C ALA A 24 -5.04 26.22 -21.00
N GLN A 25 -6.19 25.51 -21.01
CA GLN A 25 -7.32 25.93 -21.89
C GLN A 25 -8.74 25.43 -21.58
N VAL A 26 -9.17 25.29 -20.31
CA VAL A 26 -10.59 25.01 -19.97
C VAL A 26 -11.07 25.72 -18.68
N GLU A 27 -10.91 27.04 -18.57
CA GLU A 27 -11.58 27.84 -17.51
C GLU A 27 -12.04 29.21 -18.04
N ASP A 28 -12.77 29.24 -19.16
CA ASP A 28 -13.52 30.44 -19.54
C ASP A 28 -14.74 30.09 -20.41
N LYS A 29 -15.87 30.77 -20.15
CA LYS A 29 -17.25 30.55 -20.66
C LYS A 29 -18.06 29.42 -19.99
N ILE A 30 -18.83 29.81 -18.96
CA ILE A 30 -20.31 29.70 -18.89
C ILE A 30 -20.75 30.75 -17.86
N GLU A 31 -20.98 31.99 -18.29
CA GLU A 31 -21.77 32.99 -17.56
C GLU A 31 -22.32 34.06 -18.53
N GLU A 32 -23.18 33.62 -19.46
CA GLU A 32 -24.09 34.50 -20.22
C GLU A 32 -25.24 33.65 -20.78
N GLN A 33 -26.38 34.28 -21.11
CA GLN A 33 -27.64 33.65 -21.60
C GLN A 33 -28.67 33.21 -20.54
N GLU A 34 -28.87 33.99 -19.47
CA GLU A 34 -30.26 34.31 -19.11
C GLU A 34 -30.73 35.47 -20.00
N GLN A 35 -31.63 35.18 -20.96
CA GLN A 35 -32.86 35.97 -21.21
C GLN A 35 -33.61 35.53 -22.47
N ASN A 36 -34.90 35.24 -22.24
CA ASN A 36 -36.07 35.57 -23.07
C ASN A 36 -36.76 34.44 -23.86
N SER A 37 -37.82 33.87 -23.24
CA SER A 37 -39.17 33.90 -23.85
C SER A 37 -40.26 33.67 -22.79
N THR A 38 -41.04 34.71 -22.47
CA THR A 38 -42.38 34.64 -21.83
C THR A 38 -43.42 34.18 -22.89
N VAL A 39 -44.65 33.72 -22.65
CA VAL A 39 -45.79 34.02 -21.75
C VAL A 39 -46.68 32.73 -21.73
N ASP A 40 -47.40 32.30 -20.67
CA ASP A 40 -48.81 32.69 -20.38
C ASP A 40 -49.33 32.18 -19.01
N GLN A 41 -50.44 32.76 -18.52
CA GLN A 41 -50.90 32.69 -17.11
C GLN A 41 -52.16 31.84 -16.81
N SER A 42 -52.42 31.68 -15.49
CA SER A 42 -53.72 31.51 -14.77
C SER A 42 -54.08 30.12 -14.19
N SER A 43 -54.79 29.96 -13.05
CA SER A 43 -54.92 30.84 -11.85
C SER A 43 -55.66 30.15 -10.67
N SER A 44 -55.21 30.38 -9.42
CA SER A 44 -55.98 30.21 -8.15
C SER A 44 -56.31 28.75 -7.72
N SER A 45 -56.67 28.41 -6.46
CA SER A 45 -56.54 29.07 -5.13
C SER A 45 -56.99 28.10 -4.02
N GLY A 46 -56.61 28.39 -2.76
CA GLY A 46 -57.44 28.09 -1.58
C GLY A 46 -57.06 26.93 -0.64
N GLY A 47 -57.27 27.16 0.67
CA GLY A 47 -57.56 26.11 1.66
C GLY A 47 -56.47 25.84 2.72
N ALA A 48 -56.55 26.51 3.87
CA ALA A 48 -55.72 26.22 5.05
C ALA A 48 -56.58 25.81 6.26
N TYR A 49 -56.25 24.66 6.87
CA TYR A 49 -56.73 24.17 8.18
C TYR A 49 -55.58 23.28 8.73
N SER A 50 -54.91 23.48 9.87
CA SER A 50 -55.37 23.71 11.27
C SER A 50 -56.29 22.57 11.74
N SER A 51 -56.14 21.85 12.86
CA SER A 51 -55.08 21.60 13.89
C SER A 51 -55.39 20.22 14.54
N SER A 52 -54.75 19.61 15.56
CA SER A 52 -53.78 20.06 16.58
C SER A 52 -53.00 18.85 17.21
N SER A 53 -52.02 19.13 18.07
CA SER A 53 -51.26 18.23 18.96
C SER A 53 -52.06 17.44 20.03
N SER A 54 -51.55 16.28 20.48
CA SER A 54 -51.70 15.75 21.87
C SER A 54 -50.62 14.70 22.20
N VAL A 55 -50.19 14.62 23.47
CA VAL A 55 -49.13 13.73 24.00
C VAL A 55 -49.65 12.98 25.22
N VAL A 56 -49.51 11.63 25.30
CA VAL A 56 -49.44 10.85 26.57
C VAL A 56 -48.54 9.60 26.40
N LYS A 57 -48.09 9.00 27.51
CA LYS A 57 -46.95 8.08 27.72
C LYS A 57 -47.30 6.59 27.86
N SER A 58 -46.23 5.76 27.94
CA SER A 58 -46.13 4.44 28.62
C SER A 58 -46.72 3.20 27.92
N SER A 59 -46.24 1.96 28.12
CA SER A 59 -44.94 1.43 28.58
C SER A 59 -44.85 -0.10 28.27
N ASP A 60 -43.65 -0.67 28.42
CA ASP A 60 -43.35 -2.09 28.73
C ASP A 60 -43.36 -3.25 27.69
N SER A 61 -42.20 -3.93 27.71
CA SER A 61 -41.98 -5.39 27.59
C SER A 61 -41.92 -6.12 26.23
N VAL A 62 -40.68 -6.28 25.76
CA VAL A 62 -40.02 -7.55 25.34
C VAL A 62 -40.88 -8.64 24.67
N SER A 63 -40.55 -8.94 23.40
CA SER A 63 -40.49 -10.31 22.88
C SER A 63 -39.39 -10.43 21.83
N ARG A 64 -38.68 -11.57 21.81
CA ARG A 64 -37.43 -11.78 21.08
C ARG A 64 -37.65 -12.82 19.98
N SER A 65 -37.66 -12.41 18.72
CA SER A 65 -37.63 -13.31 17.56
C SER A 65 -36.29 -13.18 16.85
N SER A 66 -35.43 -14.18 17.03
CA SER A 66 -34.09 -14.24 16.45
C SER A 66 -34.15 -14.77 15.02
N GLU A 67 -33.79 -13.92 14.05
CA GLU A 67 -33.41 -14.37 12.70
C GLU A 67 -32.02 -13.84 12.34
N SER A 68 -31.27 -14.67 11.60
CA SER A 68 -29.81 -14.64 11.52
C SER A 68 -29.29 -13.54 10.61
N SER A 69 -28.75 -12.46 11.17
CA SER A 69 -27.92 -11.49 10.44
C SER A 69 -26.46 -11.95 10.40
N SER A 70 -26.00 -12.36 9.21
CA SER A 70 -24.59 -12.59 8.96
C SER A 70 -23.86 -11.25 8.80
N GLY A 71 -22.97 -10.91 9.74
CA GLY A 71 -21.93 -9.89 9.55
C GLY A 71 -22.25 -8.46 10.00
N ILE A 72 -22.74 -8.25 11.23
CA ILE A 72 -22.62 -6.92 11.86
C ILE A 72 -21.18 -6.77 12.39
N ASN A 73 -20.29 -6.23 11.56
CA ASN A 73 -18.95 -5.82 12.00
C ASN A 73 -19.09 -4.63 12.95
N SER A 74 -18.65 -4.81 14.20
CA SER A 74 -18.72 -3.83 15.26
C SER A 74 -17.34 -3.57 15.84
N PHE A 75 -17.20 -2.40 16.48
CA PHE A 75 -16.01 -1.95 17.21
C PHE A 75 -15.26 -3.11 17.90
N GLU A 76 -14.03 -3.36 17.46
CA GLU A 76 -13.27 -4.54 17.87
C GLU A 76 -12.52 -4.31 19.18
N GLY A 77 -12.04 -3.07 19.40
CA GLY A 77 -11.33 -2.72 20.62
C GLY A 77 -10.58 -1.39 20.55
N ILE A 78 -9.54 -1.30 21.36
CA ILE A 78 -8.63 -0.16 21.43
C ILE A 78 -7.18 -0.61 21.26
N LEU A 79 -6.41 0.24 20.60
CA LEU A 79 -4.96 0.24 20.56
C LEU A 79 -4.48 1.33 21.52
N THR A 80 -3.65 0.98 22.50
CA THR A 80 -2.88 1.96 23.27
C THR A 80 -1.45 1.96 22.76
N ASP A 81 -1.02 3.07 22.17
CA ASP A 81 0.36 3.23 21.74
C ASP A 81 1.26 3.43 22.96
N SER A 82 2.18 2.49 23.18
CA SER A 82 3.06 2.49 24.35
C SER A 82 4.14 3.59 24.30
N ARG A 83 4.30 4.27 23.16
CA ARG A 83 5.35 5.27 22.92
C ARG A 83 4.98 6.66 23.43
N ASP A 84 3.69 7.02 23.35
CA ASP A 84 3.14 8.31 23.78
C ASP A 84 1.91 8.20 24.71
N GLY A 85 1.34 7.01 24.86
CA GLY A 85 0.12 6.76 25.64
C GLY A 85 -1.18 7.09 24.90
N GLN A 86 -1.13 7.42 23.61
CA GLN A 86 -2.31 7.73 22.81
C GLN A 86 -3.17 6.46 22.61
N ILE A 87 -4.46 6.60 22.88
CA ILE A 87 -5.45 5.54 22.66
C ILE A 87 -6.16 5.80 21.34
N TYR A 88 -6.30 4.76 20.53
CA TYR A 88 -7.00 4.75 19.24
C TYR A 88 -8.04 3.63 19.24
N LYS A 89 -9.18 3.86 18.58
CA LYS A 89 -10.19 2.84 18.30
C LYS A 89 -9.74 1.92 17.17
N THR A 90 -10.13 0.64 17.22
CA THR A 90 -9.84 -0.34 16.17
C THR A 90 -11.12 -1.02 15.68
N VAL A 91 -11.12 -1.44 14.41
CA VAL A 91 -12.25 -2.11 13.80
C VAL A 91 -11.80 -3.24 12.86
N LYS A 92 -12.49 -4.38 12.94
CA LYS A 92 -12.29 -5.49 12.02
C LYS A 92 -13.18 -5.31 10.79
N ILE A 93 -12.56 -5.35 9.60
CA ILE A 93 -13.23 -5.24 8.30
C ILE A 93 -12.71 -6.37 7.41
N GLY A 94 -13.62 -7.25 6.96
CA GLY A 94 -13.20 -8.54 6.42
C GLY A 94 -12.42 -9.32 7.47
N ASP A 95 -11.23 -9.80 7.14
CA ASP A 95 -10.32 -10.42 8.10
C ASP A 95 -9.33 -9.46 8.77
N GLN A 96 -9.14 -8.27 8.19
CA GLN A 96 -8.16 -7.26 8.60
C GLN A 96 -8.62 -6.42 9.80
N ILE A 97 -7.66 -6.05 10.67
CA ILE A 97 -7.89 -5.24 11.86
C ILE A 97 -7.25 -3.87 11.69
N TRP A 98 -8.09 -2.85 11.46
CA TRP A 98 -7.69 -1.50 11.10
C TRP A 98 -7.76 -0.53 12.29
N MET A 99 -6.90 0.48 12.31
CA MET A 99 -7.16 1.69 13.09
C MET A 99 -8.39 2.41 12.52
N ALA A 100 -9.35 2.76 13.37
CA ALA A 100 -10.52 3.59 13.02
C ALA A 100 -10.20 5.10 13.10
N GLU A 101 -9.07 5.47 13.71
CA GLU A 101 -8.59 6.85 13.84
C GLU A 101 -7.21 6.99 13.19
N ASN A 102 -6.92 8.17 12.65
CA ASN A 102 -5.62 8.44 12.03
C ASN A 102 -4.53 8.51 13.11
N LEU A 103 -3.32 8.05 12.80
CA LEU A 103 -2.20 8.04 13.74
C LEU A 103 -1.78 9.48 14.12
N ASN A 104 -1.58 9.71 15.42
CA ASN A 104 -1.24 11.02 16.00
C ASN A 104 0.15 11.06 16.68
N TYR A 105 1.00 10.05 16.43
CA TYR A 105 2.32 9.92 17.04
C TYR A 105 3.29 11.01 16.54
N GLU A 106 3.89 11.78 17.45
CA GLU A 106 4.77 12.89 17.07
C GLU A 106 6.17 12.43 16.61
N THR A 107 6.53 12.84 15.39
CA THR A 107 7.88 12.71 14.83
C THR A 107 8.37 14.06 14.29
N ALA A 108 9.69 14.20 14.10
CA ALA A 108 10.31 15.44 13.62
C ALA A 108 9.73 15.95 12.29
N ASP A 109 9.36 15.03 11.39
CA ASP A 109 8.83 15.32 10.05
C ASP A 109 7.32 15.02 9.95
N SER A 110 6.57 15.33 11.02
CA SER A 110 5.10 15.17 11.07
C SER A 110 4.42 16.44 11.58
N TYR A 111 3.26 16.75 11.00
CA TYR A 111 2.58 18.03 11.22
C TYR A 111 1.10 17.83 11.57
N CYS A 112 0.57 18.65 12.47
CA CYS A 112 -0.87 18.88 12.54
C CYS A 112 -1.30 19.71 11.30
N TYR A 113 -2.52 19.53 10.79
CA TYR A 113 -3.02 20.41 9.73
C TYR A 113 -3.06 21.88 10.20
N LYS A 114 -2.48 22.81 9.44
CA LYS A 114 -2.26 24.23 9.82
C LYS A 114 -1.45 24.42 11.12
N ASP A 115 -0.59 23.46 11.47
CA ASP A 115 0.24 23.47 12.69
C ASP A 115 -0.56 23.63 14.01
N SER A 116 -1.87 23.34 13.98
CA SER A 116 -2.75 23.48 15.15
C SER A 116 -2.92 22.17 15.90
N THR A 117 -2.64 22.16 17.20
CA THR A 117 -2.84 20.99 18.07
C THR A 117 -4.30 20.50 18.11
N SER A 118 -5.28 21.39 17.91
CA SER A 118 -6.69 20.99 17.75
C SER A 118 -6.91 20.06 16.55
N ASN A 119 -6.14 20.28 15.49
CA ASN A 119 -6.26 19.54 14.25
C ASN A 119 -5.51 18.21 14.32
N CYS A 120 -4.42 18.12 15.10
CA CYS A 120 -3.85 16.84 15.53
C CYS A 120 -4.91 15.99 16.26
N SER A 121 -5.59 16.57 17.26
CA SER A 121 -6.63 15.85 18.03
C SER A 121 -7.84 15.43 17.19
N LYS A 122 -8.14 16.14 16.09
CA LYS A 122 -9.27 15.83 15.20
C LYS A 122 -8.90 14.86 14.07
N TYR A 123 -7.81 15.13 13.37
CA TYR A 123 -7.45 14.47 12.11
C TYR A 123 -6.23 13.56 12.21
N GLY A 124 -5.59 13.45 13.38
CA GLY A 124 -4.25 12.89 13.51
C GLY A 124 -3.18 13.80 12.91
N ARG A 125 -1.98 13.25 12.72
CA ARG A 125 -0.87 13.95 12.05
C ARG A 125 -0.76 13.55 10.59
N LEU A 126 -0.18 14.45 9.81
CA LEU A 126 0.27 14.20 8.46
C LEU A 126 1.76 13.87 8.48
N TYR A 127 2.18 12.84 7.73
CA TYR A 127 3.54 12.30 7.73
C TYR A 127 4.11 12.27 6.32
N ILE A 128 5.41 12.57 6.18
CA ILE A 128 6.15 12.30 4.95
C ILE A 128 6.28 10.79 4.75
N TRP A 129 6.29 10.29 3.51
CA TRP A 129 6.29 8.85 3.24
C TRP A 129 7.45 8.10 3.92
N ALA A 130 8.63 8.74 3.97
CA ALA A 130 9.81 8.20 4.65
C ALA A 130 9.59 7.94 6.15
N ALA A 131 8.80 8.78 6.84
CA ALA A 131 8.39 8.57 8.23
C ALA A 131 7.22 7.58 8.31
N ALA A 132 6.24 7.68 7.41
CA ALA A 132 5.06 6.82 7.38
C ALA A 132 5.40 5.32 7.42
N LYS A 133 6.44 4.89 6.70
CA LYS A 133 6.89 3.49 6.64
C LYS A 133 7.30 2.85 7.97
N SER A 134 7.61 3.63 9.01
CA SER A 134 8.05 3.11 10.31
C SER A 134 7.38 3.77 11.51
N VAL A 135 6.31 4.54 11.28
CA VAL A 135 5.64 5.30 12.35
C VAL A 135 4.55 4.51 13.07
N CYS A 136 4.04 3.42 12.49
CA CYS A 136 3.09 2.54 13.18
C CYS A 136 3.72 1.88 14.43
N PRO A 137 2.94 1.62 15.49
CA PRO A 137 3.43 0.97 16.72
C PRO A 137 3.71 -0.52 16.49
N ALA A 138 4.40 -1.17 17.43
CA ALA A 138 4.66 -2.62 17.34
C ALA A 138 3.37 -3.45 17.28
N ASP A 139 3.40 -4.57 16.54
CA ASP A 139 2.24 -5.37 16.07
C ASP A 139 1.32 -4.63 15.07
N TRP A 140 1.75 -3.50 14.51
CA TRP A 140 1.03 -2.73 13.49
C TRP A 140 1.97 -2.17 12.42
N HIS A 141 1.50 -2.09 11.18
CA HIS A 141 2.27 -1.65 10.02
C HIS A 141 1.51 -0.62 9.17
N LEU A 142 2.26 0.05 8.29
CA LEU A 142 1.68 0.87 7.23
C LEU A 142 1.15 -0.08 6.13
N PRO A 143 -0.15 -0.07 5.80
CA PRO A 143 -0.73 -1.03 4.87
C PRO A 143 -0.20 -0.87 3.46
N SER A 144 0.05 -1.99 2.79
CA SER A 144 0.44 -2.08 1.38
C SER A 144 -0.76 -1.86 0.44
N GLU A 145 -0.48 -1.66 -0.84
CA GLU A 145 -1.47 -1.54 -1.93
C GLU A 145 -2.47 -2.70 -1.89
N THR A 146 -1.97 -3.95 -1.84
CA THR A 146 -2.79 -5.17 -1.79
C THR A 146 -3.65 -5.27 -0.53
N GLU A 147 -3.22 -4.70 0.59
CA GLU A 147 -4.01 -4.64 1.82
C GLU A 147 -5.10 -3.58 1.76
N TRP A 148 -4.87 -2.45 1.10
CA TRP A 148 -5.90 -1.47 0.77
C TRP A 148 -6.92 -2.03 -0.24
N GLU A 149 -6.49 -2.78 -1.26
CA GLU A 149 -7.40 -3.49 -2.15
C GLU A 149 -8.26 -4.53 -1.41
N THR A 150 -7.66 -5.26 -0.47
CA THR A 150 -8.36 -6.23 0.39
C THR A 150 -9.45 -5.54 1.22
N LEU A 151 -9.17 -4.35 1.79
CA LEU A 151 -10.16 -3.52 2.46
C LEU A 151 -11.28 -3.11 1.50
N PHE A 152 -10.95 -2.59 0.32
CA PHE A 152 -11.96 -2.15 -0.66
C PHE A 152 -12.89 -3.28 -1.08
N ASN A 153 -12.34 -4.46 -1.36
CA ASN A 153 -13.12 -5.64 -1.72
C ASN A 153 -14.03 -6.09 -0.56
N SER A 154 -13.53 -6.01 0.69
CA SER A 154 -14.28 -6.34 1.90
C SER A 154 -15.47 -5.41 2.18
N VAL A 155 -15.49 -4.20 1.59
CA VAL A 155 -16.57 -3.20 1.81
C VAL A 155 -17.50 -2.98 0.61
N GLY A 156 -17.39 -3.80 -0.44
CA GLY A 156 -18.25 -3.72 -1.64
C GLY A 156 -17.56 -3.15 -2.89
N GLY A 157 -16.23 -3.13 -2.91
CA GLY A 157 -15.41 -2.71 -4.04
C GLY A 157 -15.12 -1.20 -4.08
N GLN A 158 -14.06 -0.84 -4.81
CA GLN A 158 -13.54 0.54 -4.90
C GLN A 158 -14.61 1.59 -5.18
N LEU A 159 -15.58 1.31 -6.07
CA LEU A 159 -16.64 2.24 -6.48
C LEU A 159 -17.61 2.64 -5.36
N THR A 160 -17.69 1.89 -4.27
CA THR A 160 -18.57 2.18 -3.11
C THR A 160 -17.81 2.38 -1.80
N ALA A 161 -16.53 1.95 -1.76
CA ALA A 161 -15.65 2.04 -0.60
C ALA A 161 -15.59 3.46 -0.01
N GLY A 162 -15.55 4.50 -0.85
CA GLY A 162 -15.55 5.89 -0.41
C GLY A 162 -16.78 6.23 0.43
N LYS A 163 -17.99 5.86 -0.02
CA LYS A 163 -19.22 6.16 0.71
C LYS A 163 -19.29 5.46 2.06
N VAL A 164 -18.81 4.23 2.15
CA VAL A 164 -18.95 3.39 3.36
C VAL A 164 -17.79 3.51 4.35
N LEU A 165 -16.64 4.06 3.94
CA LEU A 165 -15.47 4.30 4.78
C LEU A 165 -15.34 5.77 5.26
N LYS A 166 -15.89 6.74 4.52
CA LYS A 166 -15.96 8.15 4.95
C LYS A 166 -16.74 8.29 6.27
N SER A 167 -16.29 9.19 7.14
CA SER A 167 -16.99 9.62 8.35
C SER A 167 -18.40 10.16 8.07
N LYS A 168 -19.29 10.08 9.06
CA LYS A 168 -20.70 10.55 8.98
C LYS A 168 -20.86 12.07 9.06
N SER A 169 -19.75 12.79 9.13
CA SER A 169 -19.67 14.24 9.28
C SER A 169 -18.31 14.75 8.78
N ASP A 170 -18.20 16.08 8.71
CA ASP A 170 -17.00 16.86 8.41
C ASP A 170 -16.58 16.92 6.93
N TRP A 171 -17.23 16.17 6.04
CA TRP A 171 -17.01 16.29 4.60
C TRP A 171 -17.78 17.46 4.00
N ALA A 172 -17.16 18.19 3.07
CA ALA A 172 -17.74 19.37 2.47
C ALA A 172 -19.00 19.04 1.63
N GLY A 173 -19.91 20.01 1.55
CA GLY A 173 -21.19 19.84 0.87
C GLY A 173 -22.04 18.74 1.52
N ASN A 174 -22.59 17.84 0.70
CA ASN A 174 -23.30 16.64 1.16
C ASN A 174 -22.42 15.38 1.03
N GLY A 175 -21.09 15.54 1.16
CA GLY A 175 -20.09 14.51 0.86
C GLY A 175 -19.88 13.45 1.93
N ASP A 176 -20.59 13.55 3.07
CA ASP A 176 -20.47 12.65 4.21
C ASP A 176 -20.71 11.19 3.85
N GLY A 177 -19.95 10.30 4.49
CA GLY A 177 -20.10 8.86 4.36
C GLY A 177 -21.27 8.30 5.18
N SER A 178 -21.64 7.05 4.91
CA SER A 178 -22.49 6.28 5.82
C SER A 178 -21.70 5.72 7.01
N ASP A 179 -20.36 5.67 6.91
CA ASP A 179 -19.43 5.02 7.83
C ASP A 179 -19.95 3.65 8.31
N SER A 180 -20.39 2.83 7.35
CA SER A 180 -21.07 1.55 7.62
C SER A 180 -20.17 0.56 8.36
N PHE A 181 -18.86 0.73 8.22
CA PHE A 181 -17.83 -0.14 8.80
C PHE A 181 -17.10 0.50 9.99
N SER A 182 -17.57 1.65 10.51
CA SER A 182 -16.92 2.37 11.63
C SER A 182 -15.42 2.64 11.40
N PHE A 183 -15.05 2.87 10.15
CA PHE A 183 -13.69 3.23 9.74
C PHE A 183 -13.44 4.72 9.91
N SER A 184 -14.47 5.56 9.86
CA SER A 184 -14.43 6.98 10.23
C SER A 184 -13.30 7.76 9.52
N SER A 185 -13.17 7.61 8.20
CA SER A 185 -12.21 8.37 7.41
C SER A 185 -12.63 9.85 7.35
N LEU A 186 -11.87 10.71 8.04
CA LEU A 186 -12.06 12.16 8.08
C LEU A 186 -11.30 12.87 6.95
N PRO A 187 -11.80 14.00 6.43
CA PRO A 187 -11.19 14.76 5.34
C PRO A 187 -10.06 15.66 5.85
N ALA A 188 -8.95 15.04 6.23
CA ALA A 188 -7.79 15.69 6.84
C ALA A 188 -7.02 16.64 5.89
N GLY A 189 -7.32 16.64 4.59
CA GLY A 189 -6.51 17.31 3.60
C GLY A 189 -5.10 16.72 3.53
N TYR A 190 -4.12 17.57 3.19
CA TYR A 190 -2.70 17.22 3.12
C TYR A 190 -1.80 18.46 3.24
N ARG A 191 -0.49 18.23 3.39
CA ARG A 191 0.55 19.27 3.32
C ARG A 191 1.53 18.96 2.20
N ASN A 192 1.90 19.98 1.43
CA ASN A 192 2.75 19.87 0.26
C ASN A 192 4.23 20.13 0.59
N SER A 193 5.11 19.90 -0.38
CA SER A 193 6.54 20.18 -0.31
C SER A 193 6.88 21.67 -0.16
N ASP A 194 6.00 22.55 -0.61
CA ASP A 194 6.05 24.01 -0.38
C ASP A 194 5.64 24.42 1.06
N GLY A 195 5.20 23.46 1.89
CA GLY A 195 4.76 23.67 3.26
C GLY A 195 3.31 24.09 3.42
N TYR A 196 2.56 24.31 2.34
CA TYR A 196 1.16 24.72 2.42
C TYR A 196 0.22 23.52 2.66
N TYR A 197 -0.74 23.76 3.55
CA TYR A 197 -1.86 22.88 3.85
C TYR A 197 -3.01 23.09 2.85
N ARG A 198 -3.54 22.01 2.28
CA ARG A 198 -4.58 22.05 1.23
C ARG A 198 -5.71 21.05 1.51
N ASN A 199 -6.92 21.44 1.09
CA ASN A 199 -8.11 20.60 0.94
C ASN A 199 -8.66 19.89 2.21
N GLU A 200 -8.42 20.41 3.41
CA GLU A 200 -9.24 20.12 4.60
C GLU A 200 -10.74 20.23 4.29
N GLY A 201 -11.53 19.25 4.75
CA GLY A 201 -12.97 19.16 4.47
C GLY A 201 -13.30 18.53 3.10
N ASN A 202 -12.43 18.64 2.10
CA ASN A 202 -12.71 18.21 0.73
C ASN A 202 -12.17 16.80 0.41
N LEU A 203 -11.02 16.42 0.96
CA LEU A 203 -10.39 15.13 0.69
C LEU A 203 -9.59 14.59 1.88
N THR A 204 -9.19 13.34 1.79
CA THR A 204 -8.05 12.81 2.54
C THR A 204 -7.20 11.90 1.67
N TYR A 205 -5.93 11.81 2.04
CA TYR A 205 -4.97 10.85 1.51
C TYR A 205 -4.42 10.00 2.65
N PHE A 206 -4.25 8.70 2.40
CA PHE A 206 -3.54 7.78 3.27
C PHE A 206 -2.31 7.21 2.56
N TRP A 207 -1.15 7.22 3.20
CA TRP A 207 0.01 6.54 2.63
C TRP A 207 -0.17 5.03 2.58
N SER A 208 0.34 4.41 1.52
CA SER A 208 0.64 2.98 1.46
C SER A 208 2.14 2.74 1.73
N SER A 209 2.50 1.55 2.20
CA SER A 209 3.90 1.09 2.26
C SER A 209 4.47 0.68 0.90
N THR A 210 3.63 0.48 -0.12
CA THR A 210 4.09 0.14 -1.48
C THR A 210 4.81 1.32 -2.13
N ASP A 211 6.05 1.10 -2.53
CA ASP A 211 6.85 2.02 -3.34
C ASP A 211 6.43 1.90 -4.83
N TYR A 212 6.41 3.02 -5.58
CA TYR A 212 6.04 3.03 -7.00
C TYR A 212 7.27 3.29 -7.90
N ASP A 213 8.01 4.37 -7.66
CA ASP A 213 9.24 4.71 -8.38
C ASP A 213 10.25 5.45 -7.48
N SER A 214 11.27 6.13 -8.02
CA SER A 214 12.22 6.91 -7.20
C SER A 214 11.56 7.97 -6.32
N ASP A 215 10.53 8.63 -6.85
CA ASP A 215 9.99 9.89 -6.36
C ASP A 215 8.57 9.77 -5.80
N ASN A 216 7.82 8.72 -6.20
CA ASN A 216 6.41 8.52 -5.88
C ASN A 216 6.17 7.21 -5.12
N ALA A 217 5.18 7.22 -4.24
CA ALA A 217 4.70 6.04 -3.54
C ALA A 217 3.18 5.97 -3.63
N TYR A 218 2.61 4.79 -3.40
CA TYR A 218 1.16 4.61 -3.45
C TYR A 218 0.45 5.30 -2.29
N ASP A 219 -0.74 5.80 -2.57
CA ASP A 219 -1.65 6.41 -1.61
C ASP A 219 -3.11 6.04 -1.92
N VAL A 220 -3.95 6.10 -0.88
CA VAL A 220 -5.40 5.96 -1.00
C VAL A 220 -6.07 7.33 -0.89
N TYR A 221 -6.87 7.65 -1.90
CA TYR A 221 -7.60 8.90 -2.06
C TYR A 221 -9.10 8.71 -1.82
N LEU A 222 -9.70 9.62 -1.04
CA LEU A 222 -11.15 9.78 -0.89
C LEU A 222 -11.53 11.26 -1.05
N PHE A 223 -12.62 11.52 -1.78
CA PHE A 223 -13.13 12.86 -2.09
C PHE A 223 -14.55 13.08 -1.57
N TYR A 224 -14.91 14.32 -1.23
CA TYR A 224 -16.27 14.65 -0.79
C TYR A 224 -17.31 14.35 -1.88
N GLY A 225 -17.01 14.71 -3.13
CA GLY A 225 -17.93 14.59 -4.27
C GLY A 225 -18.04 13.21 -4.89
N TYR A 226 -17.31 12.20 -4.38
CA TYR A 226 -17.31 10.84 -4.92
C TYR A 226 -17.61 9.79 -3.85
N ASP A 227 -18.25 8.70 -4.29
CA ASP A 227 -18.57 7.54 -3.45
C ASP A 227 -17.50 6.42 -3.58
N PHE A 228 -16.52 6.59 -4.47
CA PHE A 228 -15.39 5.67 -4.62
C PHE A 228 -14.22 6.01 -3.69
N ALA A 229 -13.39 5.01 -3.40
CA ALA A 229 -12.02 5.18 -2.93
C ALA A 229 -11.07 4.61 -3.99
N SER A 230 -9.90 5.22 -4.18
CA SER A 230 -8.98 4.89 -5.27
C SER A 230 -7.54 4.84 -4.75
N LEU A 231 -6.80 3.82 -5.18
CA LEU A 231 -5.35 3.80 -5.10
C LEU A 231 -4.79 4.66 -6.23
N ASN A 232 -3.88 5.56 -5.89
CA ASN A 232 -3.08 6.39 -6.79
C ASN A 232 -1.62 6.35 -6.32
N TYR A 233 -0.77 7.16 -6.94
CA TYR A 233 0.59 7.41 -6.49
C TYR A 233 0.89 8.89 -6.55
N HIS A 234 1.55 9.41 -5.52
CA HIS A 234 1.98 10.80 -5.42
C HIS A 234 3.37 10.90 -4.82
N ASN A 235 3.96 12.10 -4.92
CA ASN A 235 5.35 12.32 -4.56
C ASN A 235 5.61 12.10 -3.06
N LYS A 236 6.66 11.34 -2.74
CA LYS A 236 7.12 10.98 -1.39
C LYS A 236 7.41 12.17 -0.48
N VAL A 237 7.60 13.39 -1.03
CA VAL A 237 7.81 14.64 -0.27
C VAL A 237 6.52 15.39 0.08
N PHE A 238 5.36 14.75 -0.04
CA PHE A 238 4.10 15.23 0.53
C PHE A 238 3.80 14.59 1.90
N TRP A 239 2.88 15.20 2.65
CA TRP A 239 2.47 14.77 3.98
C TRP A 239 0.99 14.37 3.97
N TYR A 240 0.75 13.08 4.17
CA TYR A 240 -0.57 12.44 4.18
C TYR A 240 -0.87 11.77 5.53
N SER A 241 -2.13 11.41 5.75
CA SER A 241 -2.52 10.69 6.97
C SER A 241 -1.91 9.30 6.97
N VAL A 242 -1.64 8.76 8.16
CA VAL A 242 -1.29 7.35 8.34
C VAL A 242 -2.40 6.66 9.12
N ARG A 243 -2.74 5.45 8.68
CA ARG A 243 -3.71 4.58 9.33
C ARG A 243 -3.14 3.18 9.31
N CYS A 244 -2.78 2.66 10.48
CA CYS A 244 -2.09 1.40 10.57
C CYS A 244 -3.06 0.22 10.47
N LEU A 245 -2.57 -0.85 9.89
CA LEU A 245 -3.16 -2.18 9.92
C LEU A 245 -2.41 -3.01 10.98
N LYS A 246 -3.05 -4.01 11.56
CA LYS A 246 -2.45 -4.88 12.58
C LYS A 246 -1.84 -6.13 11.93
N ASP A 247 -0.72 -6.59 12.47
CA ASP A 247 -0.08 -7.85 12.04
C ASP A 247 -0.93 -9.08 12.40
N ASP A 248 -1.08 -10.02 11.46
CA ASP A 248 -1.74 -11.30 11.70
C ASP A 248 -0.86 -12.24 12.54
N LYS A 249 -1.34 -12.61 13.74
CA LYS A 249 -0.59 -13.45 14.69
C LYS A 249 -0.67 -14.96 14.41
N SER A 250 -0.72 -15.36 13.14
CA SER A 250 -0.55 -16.75 12.74
C SER A 250 0.92 -17.16 12.82
N GLU A 251 1.21 -18.12 13.70
CA GLU A 251 2.53 -18.75 13.93
C GLU A 251 3.59 -17.94 14.72
N GLN A 252 3.26 -17.59 15.97
CA GLN A 252 4.26 -17.63 17.05
C GLN A 252 3.80 -18.51 18.23
N THR A 253 4.05 -19.82 18.13
CA THR A 253 4.02 -20.73 19.28
C THR A 253 4.96 -21.92 19.01
N GLN A 254 5.59 -22.47 20.06
CA GLN A 254 6.53 -23.62 20.06
C GLN A 254 8.04 -23.33 19.80
N LYS A 255 8.72 -22.67 20.75
CA LYS A 255 9.79 -23.30 21.58
C LYS A 255 10.49 -22.31 22.53
N SER A 256 10.11 -22.37 23.81
CA SER A 256 10.90 -21.81 24.91
C SER A 256 10.83 -22.72 26.14
N SER A 257 11.42 -23.92 26.06
CA SER A 257 11.55 -24.83 27.21
C SER A 257 12.84 -25.66 27.18
N SER A 258 13.90 -25.09 27.73
CA SER A 258 15.01 -25.81 28.39
C SER A 258 15.87 -24.80 29.13
N SER A 259 15.65 -24.60 30.42
CA SER A 259 16.34 -25.32 31.51
C SER A 259 17.70 -24.70 31.85
N ALA A 260 17.68 -23.83 32.86
CA ALA A 260 18.90 -23.34 33.51
C ALA A 260 19.68 -24.49 34.18
N LYS A 261 21.01 -24.39 34.18
CA LYS A 261 21.84 -25.08 35.18
C LYS A 261 22.97 -24.17 35.63
N SER A 262 23.12 -24.07 36.94
CA SER A 262 24.01 -23.15 37.63
C SER A 262 25.35 -23.80 37.97
N SER A 263 26.38 -22.96 38.06
CA SER A 263 27.54 -23.23 38.93
C SER A 263 28.22 -21.90 39.31
N SER A 264 28.24 -21.62 40.60
CA SER A 264 28.93 -20.48 41.20
C SER A 264 30.27 -20.94 41.78
N SER A 265 31.28 -20.07 41.74
CA SER A 265 32.38 -20.08 42.70
C SER A 265 32.95 -18.66 42.81
N SER A 266 33.50 -18.34 43.98
CA SER A 266 33.91 -16.99 44.38
C SER A 266 35.34 -17.01 44.93
N VAL A 267 36.04 -15.86 44.90
CA VAL A 267 36.69 -15.20 46.06
C VAL A 267 37.59 -14.01 45.63
N ALA A 268 37.29 -12.85 46.23
CA ALA A 268 38.10 -11.67 46.60
C ALA A 268 39.32 -11.14 45.79
N LYS A 269 39.16 -9.88 45.35
CA LYS A 269 40.05 -8.69 45.50
C LYS A 269 41.57 -8.79 45.26
N SER A 270 42.04 -7.95 44.33
CA SER A 270 42.95 -6.83 44.65
C SER A 270 42.84 -5.69 43.64
N SER A 271 43.25 -4.48 44.02
CA SER A 271 42.96 -3.22 43.33
C SER A 271 44.17 -2.59 42.65
N SER A 272 44.03 -2.19 41.39
CA SER A 272 44.78 -1.07 40.80
C SER A 272 43.99 -0.47 39.62
N SER A 273 43.97 0.86 39.54
CA SER A 273 43.10 1.62 38.66
C SER A 273 43.71 1.83 37.27
N VAL A 274 43.07 1.27 36.24
CA VAL A 274 43.12 1.80 34.86
C VAL A 274 41.67 1.96 34.40
N LYS A 275 41.33 3.13 33.84
CA LYS A 275 39.95 3.58 33.63
C LYS A 275 39.35 2.99 32.34
N ALA A 276 39.15 1.68 32.30
CA ALA A 276 38.44 1.00 31.22
C ALA A 276 36.93 1.10 31.43
N SER A 277 36.28 2.09 30.82
CA SER A 277 34.82 2.22 30.80
C SER A 277 34.18 1.35 29.70
N SER A 278 34.46 0.04 29.73
CA SER A 278 33.85 -0.92 28.79
C SER A 278 32.42 -1.29 29.21
N SER A 279 31.54 -0.29 29.29
CA SER A 279 30.10 -0.54 29.14
C SER A 279 29.85 -0.72 27.66
N SER A 280 29.48 -1.93 27.23
CA SER A 280 29.05 -2.21 25.85
C SER A 280 27.73 -1.49 25.55
N LYS A 281 27.80 -0.18 25.30
CA LYS A 281 26.68 0.67 24.94
C LYS A 281 26.18 0.17 23.58
N VAL A 282 25.06 -0.54 23.56
CA VAL A 282 24.39 -0.93 22.32
C VAL A 282 23.98 0.37 21.62
N VAL A 283 24.53 0.63 20.43
CA VAL A 283 24.28 1.86 19.65
C VAL A 283 23.19 1.71 18.57
N GLY A 284 22.75 0.48 18.36
CA GLY A 284 21.76 0.10 17.37
C GLY A 284 21.74 -1.41 17.15
N THR A 285 21.00 -1.84 16.14
CA THR A 285 20.93 -3.23 15.66
C THR A 285 21.35 -3.29 14.19
N CYS A 286 21.70 -4.45 13.67
CA CYS A 286 21.85 -4.64 12.22
C CYS A 286 21.26 -5.98 11.75
N GLY A 287 20.91 -6.06 10.46
CA GLY A 287 20.29 -7.24 9.84
C GLY A 287 19.94 -6.98 8.37
N PRO A 288 19.34 -7.95 7.66
CA PRO A 288 18.91 -7.80 6.26
C PRO A 288 17.69 -6.88 6.12
N ASP A 289 17.70 -6.01 5.11
CA ASP A 289 16.65 -5.01 4.78
C ASP A 289 15.55 -5.62 3.89
N ASN A 290 15.02 -6.79 4.29
CA ASN A 290 13.97 -7.62 3.66
C ASN A 290 14.45 -8.75 2.69
N PHE A 291 13.60 -9.77 2.52
CA PHE A 291 13.96 -11.16 2.19
C PHE A 291 14.01 -11.56 0.70
N THR A 292 13.79 -10.65 -0.24
CA THR A 292 13.91 -10.95 -1.67
C THR A 292 15.37 -11.04 -2.10
N VAL A 293 15.96 -12.21 -1.90
CA VAL A 293 17.16 -12.67 -2.60
C VAL A 293 16.87 -12.57 -4.10
N ASN A 294 17.54 -11.65 -4.80
CA ASN A 294 17.39 -11.49 -6.24
C ASN A 294 17.99 -12.70 -6.98
N GLU A 295 17.83 -12.76 -8.31
CA GLU A 295 18.39 -13.87 -9.13
C GLU A 295 19.91 -14.01 -9.01
N GLU A 296 20.61 -13.00 -8.45
CA GLU A 296 22.06 -12.90 -8.26
C GLU A 296 22.52 -13.11 -6.79
N TYR A 297 21.64 -13.57 -5.90
CA TYR A 297 21.95 -13.81 -4.48
C TYR A 297 22.45 -12.60 -3.66
N GLN A 298 22.03 -11.39 -4.02
CA GLN A 298 22.40 -10.14 -3.34
C GLN A 298 21.46 -9.82 -2.17
N ILE A 299 22.04 -9.51 -1.01
CA ILE A 299 21.35 -9.11 0.22
C ILE A 299 21.83 -7.70 0.63
N SER A 300 20.90 -6.85 1.02
CA SER A 300 21.20 -5.55 1.62
C SER A 300 21.19 -5.66 3.14
N TRP A 301 22.34 -5.55 3.78
CA TRP A 301 22.47 -5.45 5.23
C TRP A 301 22.33 -3.99 5.67
N LYS A 302 21.75 -3.74 6.84
CA LYS A 302 21.43 -2.38 7.32
C LYS A 302 21.61 -2.26 8.82
N PHE A 303 22.12 -1.12 9.26
CA PHE A 303 22.28 -0.72 10.65
C PHE A 303 21.23 0.32 11.04
N THR A 304 20.47 0.01 12.09
CA THR A 304 19.43 0.86 12.65
C THR A 304 19.89 1.38 14.01
N ARG A 305 20.24 2.67 14.08
CA ARG A 305 20.65 3.35 15.32
C ARG A 305 19.51 3.36 16.35
N ASN A 306 19.84 3.24 17.64
CA ASN A 306 18.88 3.35 18.74
C ASN A 306 18.87 4.73 19.45
N GLY A 307 19.42 5.76 18.81
CA GLY A 307 19.55 7.11 19.36
C GLY A 307 20.79 7.33 20.25
N SER A 308 21.57 6.29 20.57
CA SER A 308 22.82 6.42 21.35
C SER A 308 23.95 7.17 20.65
N LEU A 309 23.84 7.35 19.33
CA LEU A 309 24.70 8.15 18.44
C LEU A 309 23.81 9.09 17.61
N SER A 310 24.16 10.38 17.58
CA SER A 310 23.45 11.40 16.81
C SER A 310 23.67 11.25 15.30
N ALA A 311 22.88 11.99 14.50
CA ALA A 311 23.06 11.98 13.04
C ALA A 311 24.41 12.58 12.64
N THR A 312 24.87 13.61 13.36
CA THR A 312 26.14 14.31 13.14
C THR A 312 27.34 13.42 13.47
N GLU A 313 27.26 12.59 14.50
CA GLU A 313 28.28 11.58 14.82
C GLU A 313 28.37 10.51 13.73
N LEU A 314 27.24 10.04 13.20
CA LEU A 314 27.22 9.04 12.13
C LEU A 314 27.67 9.58 10.77
N LEU A 315 27.66 10.91 10.55
CA LEU A 315 28.21 11.54 9.35
C LEU A 315 29.75 11.49 9.29
N SER A 316 30.44 11.39 10.44
CA SER A 316 31.91 11.28 10.53
C SER A 316 32.39 9.90 11.00
N ALA A 317 31.49 8.96 11.26
CA ALA A 317 31.81 7.60 11.67
C ALA A 317 32.41 6.77 10.53
N SER A 318 33.29 5.83 10.90
CA SER A 318 33.81 4.78 10.01
C SER A 318 33.10 3.46 10.31
N PHE A 319 32.50 2.85 9.30
CA PHE A 319 31.76 1.60 9.39
C PHE A 319 32.59 0.47 8.77
N TYR A 320 32.92 -0.55 9.55
CA TYR A 320 33.61 -1.75 9.10
C TYR A 320 32.67 -2.94 9.22
N TRP A 321 32.13 -3.34 8.08
CA TRP A 321 31.30 -4.53 7.97
C TRP A 321 32.16 -5.77 7.72
N THR A 322 31.72 -6.91 8.24
CA THR A 322 32.27 -8.25 7.97
C THR A 322 31.10 -9.20 7.73
N PHE A 323 31.19 -9.99 6.67
CA PHE A 323 30.12 -10.86 6.17
C PHE A 323 30.65 -12.29 6.02
N GLU A 324 30.08 -13.22 6.77
CA GLU A 324 30.53 -14.61 6.75
C GLU A 324 30.09 -15.26 5.43
N GLY A 325 31.04 -15.59 4.55
CA GLY A 325 30.76 -16.29 3.28
C GLY A 325 30.15 -15.43 2.16
N GLY A 326 30.06 -14.12 2.35
CA GLY A 326 29.57 -13.17 1.33
C GLY A 326 30.70 -12.47 0.58
N THR A 327 30.36 -11.85 -0.56
CA THR A 327 31.25 -10.97 -1.32
C THR A 327 30.72 -9.54 -1.32
N PRO A 328 31.51 -8.54 -0.89
CA PRO A 328 32.83 -8.67 -0.27
C PRO A 328 32.75 -9.29 1.14
N ASP A 329 33.83 -9.99 1.54
CA ASP A 329 34.03 -10.54 2.90
C ASP A 329 33.97 -9.43 3.97
N SER A 330 34.50 -8.26 3.64
CA SER A 330 34.55 -7.10 4.52
C SER A 330 34.50 -5.80 3.72
N ALA A 331 33.88 -4.77 4.29
CA ALA A 331 33.71 -3.48 3.64
C ALA A 331 33.88 -2.33 4.64
N SER A 332 34.84 -1.43 4.36
CA SER A 332 35.02 -0.18 5.10
C SER A 332 34.34 0.98 4.37
N VAL A 333 33.38 1.64 5.01
CA VAL A 333 32.61 2.76 4.43
C VAL A 333 32.60 3.93 5.40
N LEU A 334 32.74 5.16 4.89
CA LEU A 334 32.78 6.38 5.70
C LEU A 334 31.43 7.11 5.64
N GLY A 335 30.96 7.60 6.80
CA GLY A 335 29.75 8.39 6.93
C GLY A 335 28.46 7.61 6.64
N ILE A 336 27.38 8.34 6.34
CA ILE A 336 26.01 7.80 6.19
C ILE A 336 25.85 6.68 5.16
N GLY A 337 26.76 6.56 4.19
CA GLY A 337 26.76 5.43 3.25
C GLY A 337 27.06 4.08 3.92
N GLY A 338 27.71 4.08 5.09
CA GLY A 338 28.02 2.87 5.85
C GLY A 338 26.85 2.32 6.68
N LEU A 339 25.69 2.98 6.68
CA LEU A 339 24.47 2.53 7.35
C LEU A 339 23.82 1.32 6.65
N SER A 340 24.17 1.03 5.40
CA SER A 340 23.80 -0.21 4.73
C SER A 340 24.90 -0.68 3.77
N GLN A 341 24.92 -1.98 3.49
CA GLN A 341 25.89 -2.61 2.59
C GLN A 341 25.26 -3.77 1.82
N LYS A 342 25.51 -3.81 0.52
CA LYS A 342 25.09 -4.90 -0.37
C LYS A 342 26.16 -5.99 -0.44
N VAL A 343 25.73 -7.24 -0.37
CA VAL A 343 26.61 -8.42 -0.31
C VAL A 343 26.01 -9.55 -1.13
N THR A 344 26.80 -10.21 -1.97
CA THR A 344 26.35 -11.36 -2.77
C THR A 344 26.90 -12.66 -2.19
N TYR A 345 26.03 -13.65 -2.00
CA TYR A 345 26.38 -14.97 -1.47
C TYR A 345 26.40 -16.02 -2.58
N ALA A 346 27.51 -16.77 -2.72
CA ALA A 346 27.68 -17.72 -3.82
C ALA A 346 26.98 -19.08 -3.59
N THR A 347 26.48 -19.32 -2.38
CA THR A 347 25.88 -20.58 -1.95
C THR A 347 24.71 -20.31 -1.00
N THR A 348 24.04 -21.37 -0.58
CA THR A 348 22.82 -21.34 0.22
C THR A 348 23.13 -21.73 1.67
N GLY A 349 22.45 -21.14 2.64
CA GLY A 349 22.68 -21.43 4.05
C GLY A 349 22.47 -20.23 4.96
N ASP A 350 22.85 -20.38 6.23
CA ASP A 350 22.77 -19.33 7.23
C ASP A 350 24.04 -18.48 7.20
N TYR A 351 23.89 -17.17 7.05
CA TYR A 351 25.00 -16.22 7.00
C TYR A 351 24.89 -15.17 8.08
N GLY A 352 26.00 -14.97 8.81
CA GLY A 352 26.18 -13.92 9.79
C GLY A 352 26.81 -12.65 9.19
N ALA A 353 26.55 -11.53 9.85
CA ALA A 353 27.31 -10.30 9.65
C ALA A 353 27.65 -9.66 10.99
N SER A 354 28.76 -8.92 11.00
CA SER A 354 29.18 -8.07 12.12
C SER A 354 29.53 -6.69 11.62
N LEU A 355 29.26 -5.68 12.44
CA LEU A 355 29.57 -4.28 12.17
C LEU A 355 30.40 -3.70 13.32
N VAL A 356 31.48 -3.02 12.97
CA VAL A 356 32.23 -2.14 13.87
C VAL A 356 32.03 -0.69 13.43
N ILE A 357 31.73 0.20 14.38
CA ILE A 357 31.54 1.64 14.13
C ILE A 357 32.57 2.39 14.96
N ASP A 358 33.50 3.08 14.32
CA ASP A 358 34.46 3.98 14.98
C ASP A 358 34.01 5.43 14.81
N VAL A 359 33.82 6.15 15.92
CA VAL A 359 33.41 7.56 15.89
C VAL A 359 34.04 8.33 17.05
N ALA A 360 34.64 9.49 16.75
CA ALA A 360 35.30 10.38 17.72
C ALA A 360 36.36 9.72 18.65
N GLY A 361 36.85 8.53 18.32
CA GLY A 361 37.80 7.75 19.13
C GLY A 361 37.18 6.61 19.94
N ASP A 362 35.85 6.47 19.94
CA ASP A 362 35.14 5.32 20.52
C ASP A 362 34.84 4.26 19.44
N THR A 363 35.04 2.99 19.80
CA THR A 363 34.75 1.82 18.95
C THR A 363 33.53 1.06 19.47
N TYR A 364 32.50 0.93 18.64
CA TYR A 364 31.28 0.19 18.94
C TYR A 364 31.22 -1.09 18.09
N ARG A 365 30.76 -2.20 18.68
CA ARG A 365 30.59 -3.48 17.99
C ARG A 365 29.13 -3.90 18.03
N VAL A 366 28.59 -4.29 16.88
CA VAL A 366 27.20 -4.69 16.68
C VAL A 366 27.19 -6.02 15.93
N THR A 367 26.63 -7.06 16.54
CA THR A 367 26.37 -8.33 15.87
C THR A 367 25.02 -8.23 15.16
N CYS A 368 24.97 -8.64 13.89
CA CYS A 368 23.74 -8.55 13.11
C CYS A 368 22.89 -9.82 13.25
N SER A 369 21.57 -9.68 13.09
CA SER A 369 20.66 -10.82 12.98
C SER A 369 21.02 -11.65 11.73
N PRO A 370 21.21 -12.98 11.84
CA PRO A 370 21.60 -13.82 10.71
C PRO A 370 20.49 -13.91 9.66
N VAL A 371 20.85 -14.27 8.43
CA VAL A 371 19.93 -14.46 7.30
C VAL A 371 20.07 -15.87 6.73
N HIS A 372 18.95 -16.50 6.39
CA HIS A 372 18.93 -17.77 5.66
C HIS A 372 18.76 -17.50 4.16
N VAL A 373 19.71 -17.96 3.35
CA VAL A 373 19.67 -17.86 1.89
C VAL A 373 19.13 -19.18 1.29
N PRO A 374 17.90 -19.16 0.73
CA PRO A 374 17.27 -20.36 0.18
C PRO A 374 17.86 -20.79 -1.16
N ILE A 375 17.59 -22.04 -1.54
CA ILE A 375 18.18 -22.70 -2.71
C ILE A 375 17.48 -22.32 -4.01
N GLN A 376 18.21 -21.76 -5.00
CA GLN A 376 17.83 -21.98 -6.40
C GLN A 376 18.41 -23.32 -6.87
N THR A 377 17.56 -24.31 -7.11
CA THR A 377 17.99 -25.57 -7.75
C THR A 377 18.03 -25.38 -9.26
N VAL A 378 19.20 -24.99 -9.77
CA VAL A 378 19.53 -25.18 -11.18
C VAL A 378 20.12 -26.59 -11.32
N GLU A 379 19.41 -27.51 -11.99
CA GLU A 379 19.95 -28.36 -13.08
C GLU A 379 19.02 -29.52 -13.49
N SER A 380 19.37 -30.06 -14.66
CA SER A 380 18.77 -31.13 -15.43
C SER A 380 18.44 -32.46 -14.71
N SER A 381 17.38 -33.11 -15.23
CA SER A 381 17.13 -34.56 -15.18
C SER A 381 18.40 -35.42 -15.40
N PRO A 382 18.50 -36.67 -14.85
CA PRO A 382 17.40 -37.64 -14.97
C PRO A 382 17.17 -38.71 -13.86
N SER A 383 15.92 -39.20 -13.86
CA SER A 383 15.48 -40.59 -13.59
C SER A 383 15.59 -41.26 -12.19
N VAL A 384 14.40 -41.43 -11.58
CA VAL A 384 13.84 -42.68 -10.97
C VAL A 384 13.95 -42.92 -9.43
N LYS A 385 12.78 -42.69 -8.79
CA LYS A 385 12.16 -43.40 -7.64
C LYS A 385 12.89 -43.51 -6.28
N SER A 386 12.35 -42.82 -5.26
CA SER A 386 11.45 -43.44 -4.26
C SER A 386 10.73 -42.38 -3.40
N SER A 387 9.52 -42.70 -2.90
CA SER A 387 8.62 -41.90 -2.03
C SER A 387 9.22 -41.58 -0.64
N SER A 388 8.79 -40.61 0.19
CA SER A 388 7.54 -39.80 0.35
C SER A 388 7.86 -38.59 1.26
N SER A 389 7.14 -37.46 1.31
CA SER A 389 5.92 -36.97 0.66
C SER A 389 5.87 -35.44 0.75
N SER A 390 5.69 -34.75 -0.36
CA SER A 390 5.31 -33.32 -0.44
C SER A 390 3.98 -33.20 -1.19
N GLU A 391 3.13 -32.25 -0.79
CA GLU A 391 1.87 -32.02 -1.52
C GLU A 391 2.16 -31.40 -2.90
N ASN A 392 1.61 -32.01 -3.94
CA ASN A 392 1.93 -31.65 -5.32
C ASN A 392 1.23 -30.34 -5.71
N VAL A 393 2.00 -29.31 -6.04
CA VAL A 393 1.50 -28.21 -6.88
C VAL A 393 1.24 -28.78 -8.28
N ALA A 394 -0.03 -29.11 -8.54
CA ALA A 394 -0.43 -29.71 -9.81
C ALA A 394 -0.39 -28.66 -10.93
N MET A 395 0.71 -28.63 -11.67
CA MET A 395 0.80 -27.93 -12.94
C MET A 395 0.04 -28.68 -14.04
N GLY A 396 -0.64 -27.93 -14.90
CA GLY A 396 -1.35 -28.44 -16.06
C GLY A 396 -1.21 -27.50 -17.25
N SER A 397 -2.05 -27.73 -18.26
CA SER A 397 -2.19 -26.83 -19.39
C SER A 397 -3.63 -26.84 -19.86
N MET A 398 -4.13 -25.70 -20.33
CA MET A 398 -5.36 -25.59 -21.09
C MET A 398 -5.08 -25.17 -22.53
N THR A 399 -6.02 -25.42 -23.42
CA THR A 399 -6.01 -24.89 -24.80
C THR A 399 -7.29 -24.08 -24.96
N ASP A 400 -7.19 -22.82 -25.34
CA ASP A 400 -8.37 -22.02 -25.63
C ASP A 400 -8.93 -22.48 -26.97
N SER A 401 -10.17 -22.96 -26.96
CA SER A 401 -10.79 -23.54 -28.15
C SER A 401 -11.17 -22.50 -29.21
N ARG A 402 -11.00 -21.20 -28.93
CA ARG A 402 -11.39 -20.09 -29.81
C ARG A 402 -10.28 -19.68 -30.77
N ASP A 403 -9.02 -19.74 -30.32
CA ASP A 403 -7.82 -19.36 -31.09
C ASP A 403 -6.77 -20.51 -31.18
N GLY A 404 -6.91 -21.57 -30.37
CA GLY A 404 -5.96 -22.68 -30.27
C GLY A 404 -4.75 -22.39 -29.36
N GLN A 405 -4.69 -21.22 -28.72
CA GLN A 405 -3.58 -20.83 -27.85
C GLN A 405 -3.53 -21.74 -26.62
N LYS A 406 -2.33 -22.22 -26.30
CA LYS A 406 -2.09 -23.02 -25.09
C LYS A 406 -1.58 -22.13 -23.98
N TYR A 407 -2.13 -22.33 -22.79
CA TYR A 407 -1.74 -21.64 -21.57
C TYR A 407 -1.38 -22.68 -20.51
N LYS A 408 -0.27 -22.47 -19.81
CA LYS A 408 0.09 -23.21 -18.61
C LYS A 408 -0.92 -22.90 -17.51
N THR A 409 -1.20 -23.89 -16.67
CA THR A 409 -2.10 -23.72 -15.53
C THR A 409 -1.47 -24.24 -14.25
N VAL A 410 -1.87 -23.68 -13.12
CA VAL A 410 -1.41 -24.10 -11.80
C VAL A 410 -2.59 -24.24 -10.85
N LYS A 411 -2.66 -25.36 -10.13
CA LYS A 411 -3.64 -25.52 -9.06
C LYS A 411 -3.06 -24.98 -7.74
N ILE A 412 -3.72 -23.97 -7.19
CA ILE A 412 -3.38 -23.35 -5.90
C ILE A 412 -4.61 -23.48 -5.00
N GLY A 413 -4.47 -24.28 -3.93
CA GLY A 413 -5.59 -24.68 -3.08
C GLY A 413 -6.70 -25.40 -3.87
N THR A 414 -7.92 -24.87 -3.80
CA THR A 414 -9.09 -25.40 -4.52
C THR A 414 -9.22 -24.89 -5.96
N GLN A 415 -8.44 -23.89 -6.36
CA GLN A 415 -8.62 -23.16 -7.63
C GLN A 415 -7.53 -23.49 -8.64
N THR A 416 -7.89 -23.51 -9.92
CA THR A 416 -6.95 -23.64 -11.04
C THR A 416 -6.82 -22.29 -11.73
N TRP A 417 -5.59 -21.82 -11.86
CA TRP A 417 -5.22 -20.51 -12.40
C TRP A 417 -4.56 -20.67 -13.75
N MET A 418 -4.67 -19.66 -14.62
CA MET A 418 -3.73 -19.51 -15.74
C MET A 418 -2.42 -19.02 -15.15
N ALA A 419 -1.30 -19.62 -15.54
CA ALA A 419 0.05 -19.19 -15.14
C ALA A 419 0.66 -18.21 -16.16
N GLU A 420 -0.11 -17.81 -17.17
CA GLU A 420 0.24 -16.93 -18.28
C GLU A 420 -0.97 -16.02 -18.55
N ASN A 421 -0.73 -14.76 -18.93
CA ASN A 421 -1.79 -13.80 -19.23
C ASN A 421 -2.59 -14.23 -20.47
N LEU A 422 -3.90 -13.98 -20.47
CA LEU A 422 -4.75 -14.25 -21.63
C LEU A 422 -4.31 -13.41 -22.83
N ASN A 423 -4.27 -14.04 -24.01
CA ASN A 423 -3.82 -13.43 -25.27
C ASN A 423 -4.88 -13.53 -26.40
N TYR A 424 -6.15 -13.76 -26.03
CA TYR A 424 -7.26 -13.91 -26.96
C TYR A 424 -7.68 -12.57 -27.60
N GLU A 425 -7.72 -12.49 -28.93
CA GLU A 425 -8.05 -11.25 -29.65
C GLU A 425 -9.55 -10.90 -29.62
N THR A 426 -9.83 -9.64 -29.28
CA THR A 426 -11.16 -9.00 -29.31
C THR A 426 -11.05 -7.57 -29.85
N GLU A 427 -12.17 -7.00 -30.29
CA GLU A 427 -12.27 -5.64 -30.88
C GLU A 427 -11.61 -4.55 -30.00
N ASN A 428 -11.83 -4.58 -28.68
CA ASN A 428 -11.23 -3.64 -27.73
C ASN A 428 -10.12 -4.30 -26.91
N SER A 429 -9.18 -4.98 -27.59
CA SER A 429 -7.96 -5.52 -26.98
C SER A 429 -6.72 -5.23 -27.79
N TYR A 430 -5.65 -4.84 -27.11
CA TYR A 430 -4.47 -4.22 -27.71
C TYR A 430 -3.20 -4.93 -27.24
N CYS A 431 -2.17 -4.94 -28.09
CA CYS A 431 -0.82 -5.20 -27.63
C CYS A 431 -0.25 -3.93 -27.02
N TYR A 432 0.67 -4.06 -26.05
CA TYR A 432 1.45 -2.92 -25.61
C TYR A 432 2.15 -2.26 -26.83
N ASN A 433 2.05 -0.93 -26.95
CA ASN A 433 2.60 -0.16 -28.07
C ASN A 433 2.20 -0.71 -29.46
N ASP A 434 0.99 -1.27 -29.60
CA ASP A 434 0.43 -1.86 -30.83
C ASP A 434 1.33 -2.86 -31.56
N THR A 435 2.27 -3.48 -30.82
CA THR A 435 3.30 -4.35 -31.41
C THR A 435 3.02 -5.81 -31.06
N ALA A 436 2.75 -6.64 -32.08
CA ALA A 436 2.36 -8.05 -31.91
C ALA A 436 3.32 -8.87 -31.01
N SER A 437 4.64 -8.66 -31.11
CA SER A 437 5.62 -9.36 -30.28
C SER A 437 5.49 -9.08 -28.76
N TYR A 438 4.82 -7.99 -28.37
CA TYR A 438 4.52 -7.73 -26.97
C TYR A 438 3.26 -8.46 -26.50
N CYS A 439 2.29 -8.75 -27.38
CA CYS A 439 1.22 -9.71 -27.08
C CYS A 439 1.80 -11.11 -26.83
N ASP A 440 2.72 -11.57 -27.68
CA ASP A 440 3.36 -12.89 -27.52
C ASP A 440 4.16 -13.04 -26.21
N LYS A 441 4.71 -11.93 -25.70
CA LYS A 441 5.55 -11.92 -24.49
C LYS A 441 4.77 -11.65 -23.20
N TYR A 442 3.75 -10.79 -23.24
CA TYR A 442 3.08 -10.26 -22.05
C TYR A 442 1.57 -10.55 -22.00
N GLY A 443 0.98 -11.11 -23.05
CA GLY A 443 -0.46 -11.21 -23.24
C GLY A 443 -1.10 -9.92 -23.75
N ARG A 444 -2.44 -9.91 -23.86
CA ARG A 444 -3.21 -8.75 -24.34
C ARG A 444 -3.67 -7.84 -23.21
N LEU A 445 -3.69 -6.55 -23.49
CA LEU A 445 -4.38 -5.55 -22.70
C LEU A 445 -5.84 -5.50 -23.16
N TYR A 446 -6.79 -5.59 -22.22
CA TYR A 446 -8.22 -5.54 -22.52
C TYR A 446 -8.81 -4.24 -21.97
N GLU A 447 -9.63 -3.56 -22.76
CA GLU A 447 -10.56 -2.59 -22.19
C GLU A 447 -11.50 -3.34 -21.23
N TRP A 448 -11.90 -2.70 -20.12
CA TRP A 448 -12.75 -3.33 -19.10
C TRP A 448 -14.06 -3.89 -19.68
N SER A 449 -14.61 -3.23 -20.71
CA SER A 449 -15.81 -3.68 -21.42
C SER A 449 -15.60 -5.00 -22.20
N ALA A 450 -14.45 -5.15 -22.86
CA ALA A 450 -14.06 -6.41 -23.50
C ALA A 450 -13.80 -7.49 -22.43
N ALA A 451 -13.05 -7.16 -21.37
CA ALA A 451 -12.75 -8.09 -20.29
C ALA A 451 -14.02 -8.67 -19.66
N MET A 452 -15.00 -7.82 -19.32
CA MET A 452 -16.27 -8.21 -18.70
C MET A 452 -17.27 -8.88 -19.66
N ASP A 453 -17.01 -8.88 -20.97
CA ASP A 453 -17.97 -9.27 -22.00
C ASP A 453 -19.27 -8.44 -21.93
N SER A 454 -19.14 -7.11 -22.00
CA SER A 454 -20.26 -6.16 -22.01
C SER A 454 -21.34 -6.47 -23.05
N ALA A 455 -20.96 -7.05 -24.19
CA ALA A 455 -21.87 -7.45 -25.25
C ALA A 455 -22.68 -8.74 -24.90
N GLY A 456 -22.15 -9.57 -24.01
CA GLY A 456 -22.70 -10.89 -23.66
C GLY A 456 -22.46 -11.94 -24.75
N THR A 457 -21.32 -11.85 -25.44
CA THR A 457 -20.86 -12.69 -26.55
C THR A 457 -20.58 -14.14 -26.12
N TRP A 458 -20.03 -14.30 -24.92
CA TRP A 458 -19.58 -15.56 -24.33
C TRP A 458 -20.30 -15.89 -23.02
N SER A 459 -20.84 -14.88 -22.32
CA SER A 459 -21.72 -15.05 -21.16
C SER A 459 -22.60 -13.84 -20.91
N MET A 460 -23.87 -14.06 -20.54
CA MET A 460 -24.78 -13.00 -20.14
C MET A 460 -24.41 -12.33 -18.80
N ASN A 461 -23.46 -12.90 -18.04
CA ASN A 461 -23.16 -12.52 -16.66
C ASN A 461 -22.55 -11.12 -16.50
N GLY A 462 -21.82 -10.62 -17.50
CA GLY A 462 -21.30 -9.24 -17.55
C GLY A 462 -22.04 -8.33 -18.53
N LYS A 463 -23.15 -8.80 -19.13
CA LYS A 463 -23.82 -8.08 -20.21
C LYS A 463 -24.39 -6.74 -19.73
N GLY A 464 -24.12 -5.67 -20.48
CA GLY A 464 -24.59 -4.31 -20.17
C GLY A 464 -23.76 -3.59 -19.11
N CYS A 465 -22.78 -4.24 -18.48
CA CYS A 465 -21.72 -3.56 -17.75
C CYS A 465 -20.86 -2.75 -18.73
N GLY A 466 -20.41 -1.55 -18.36
CA GLY A 466 -19.49 -0.79 -19.19
C GLY A 466 -19.25 0.63 -18.66
N TYR A 467 -18.40 1.38 -19.36
CA TYR A 467 -18.13 2.78 -19.05
C TYR A 467 -19.44 3.59 -19.02
N ASN A 468 -19.64 4.38 -17.95
CA ASN A 468 -20.88 5.12 -17.67
C ASN A 468 -22.18 4.28 -17.66
N LYS A 469 -22.10 2.98 -17.33
CA LYS A 469 -23.28 2.10 -17.13
C LYS A 469 -23.24 1.40 -15.77
N THR A 470 -24.16 1.76 -14.89
CA THR A 470 -24.46 0.97 -13.68
C THR A 470 -25.01 -0.39 -14.10
N CYS A 471 -24.34 -1.46 -13.69
CA CYS A 471 -24.79 -2.84 -13.89
C CYS A 471 -24.68 -3.62 -12.58
N SER A 472 -25.39 -4.75 -12.52
CA SER A 472 -25.25 -5.73 -11.45
C SER A 472 -24.87 -7.07 -12.10
N PRO A 473 -23.57 -7.37 -12.26
CA PRO A 473 -23.14 -8.59 -12.92
C PRO A 473 -23.49 -9.83 -12.08
N THR A 474 -23.77 -10.94 -12.75
CA THR A 474 -24.11 -12.22 -12.09
C THR A 474 -22.84 -13.04 -11.86
N TYR A 475 -22.38 -13.12 -10.62
CA TYR A 475 -21.17 -13.88 -10.32
C TYR A 475 -21.39 -15.41 -10.39
N PRO A 476 -20.40 -16.19 -10.88
CA PRO A 476 -19.11 -15.77 -11.42
C PRO A 476 -19.19 -15.15 -12.82
N VAL A 477 -18.41 -14.08 -13.08
CA VAL A 477 -18.33 -13.47 -14.42
C VAL A 477 -17.29 -14.20 -15.27
N ARG A 478 -17.75 -14.92 -16.30
CA ARG A 478 -16.86 -15.51 -17.31
C ARG A 478 -16.02 -14.43 -18.01
N GLY A 479 -16.69 -13.37 -18.46
CA GLY A 479 -16.07 -12.32 -19.28
C GLY A 479 -15.46 -12.89 -20.57
N VAL A 480 -14.35 -12.29 -21.00
CA VAL A 480 -13.52 -12.72 -22.14
C VAL A 480 -12.84 -14.08 -21.93
N CYS A 481 -12.92 -14.69 -20.75
CA CYS A 481 -12.24 -15.96 -20.47
C CYS A 481 -12.81 -17.14 -21.29
N PRO A 482 -12.00 -18.18 -21.59
CA PRO A 482 -12.49 -19.40 -22.23
C PRO A 482 -13.56 -20.12 -21.38
N GLN A 483 -14.27 -21.07 -21.98
CA GLN A 483 -15.33 -21.79 -21.26
C GLN A 483 -14.74 -22.58 -20.09
N GLY A 484 -15.38 -22.49 -18.91
CA GLY A 484 -14.87 -23.06 -17.66
C GLY A 484 -13.92 -22.14 -16.88
N TRP A 485 -13.51 -21.02 -17.47
CA TRP A 485 -12.69 -19.98 -16.84
C TRP A 485 -13.52 -18.74 -16.55
N ARG A 486 -13.04 -17.90 -15.64
CA ARG A 486 -13.71 -16.68 -15.20
C ARG A 486 -12.70 -15.60 -14.82
N LEU A 487 -13.15 -14.35 -14.83
CA LEU A 487 -12.44 -13.28 -14.15
C LEU A 487 -12.47 -13.50 -12.63
N LEU A 488 -11.49 -12.92 -11.94
CA LEU A 488 -11.53 -12.72 -10.50
C LEU A 488 -12.49 -11.57 -10.21
N THR A 489 -13.35 -11.77 -9.21
CA THR A 489 -14.49 -10.91 -8.89
C THR A 489 -14.83 -11.02 -7.42
#